data_AF-A0A1R4ID24-F1
#
_entry.id   AF-A0A1R4ID24-F1
#
_cell.length_a   1.000
_cell.length_b   1.000
_cell.length_c   1.000
_cell.angle_alpha   90.00
_cell.angle_beta   90.00
_cell.angle_gamma   90.00
#
_symmetry.space_group_name_H-M   'P 1'
#
loop_
_entity.id
_entity.type
_entity.pdbx_description
1 polymer ?
#
loop_
_entity_poly.entity_id
_entity_poly.type
_entity_poly.pdbx_seq_one_letter_code
_entity_poly.pdbx_strand_id
1 'polypeptide(L)'
;MALSVICAYFEGYINLYGLLSTGLYVALYHFVLHIKQTIIRAILSTVFIVSSLALALHWVPGFNNLPIAINEHITSDAIAFTLYANFDKAMAGLFLCAYFYSNIKPLKAESKKTTSLINPPILIIITTILAALTAALMLGLVSFNPKVPDFWLAFIAINLLFTCVAEEALFRGLLQTKLSQIITPTRLAIFAPVITAGIFALAHFAGHGKIIIN
;
A
#
# COMPACT_ATOMS: atom_id res chain seq x y z
N MET A 1 11.21 7.22 -13.30
CA MET A 1 10.03 6.52 -13.84
C MET A 1 10.14 6.23 -15.33
N ALA A 2 10.47 7.20 -16.20
CA ALA A 2 10.60 6.90 -17.64
C ALA A 2 11.63 5.79 -17.94
N LEU A 3 12.83 5.88 -17.34
CA LEU A 3 13.86 4.84 -17.48
C LEU A 3 13.39 3.47 -16.98
N SER A 4 12.71 3.40 -15.82
CA SER A 4 12.23 2.13 -15.28
C SER A 4 11.14 1.49 -16.14
N VAL A 5 10.26 2.28 -16.78
CA VAL A 5 9.27 1.77 -17.73
C VAL A 5 9.94 1.24 -18.99
N ILE A 6 10.94 1.96 -19.51
CA ILE A 6 11.69 1.54 -20.71
C ILE A 6 12.41 0.22 -20.44
N CYS A 7 13.13 0.11 -19.32
CA CYS A 7 13.78 -1.14 -18.93
C CYS A 7 12.76 -2.27 -18.76
N ALA A 8 11.65 -2.05 -18.05
CA ALA A 8 10.63 -3.06 -17.84
C ALA A 8 9.96 -3.53 -19.14
N TYR A 9 9.84 -2.65 -20.15
CA TYR A 9 9.37 -3.03 -21.47
C TYR A 9 10.37 -3.92 -22.23
N PHE A 10 11.66 -3.55 -22.24
CA PHE A 10 12.70 -4.34 -22.89
C PHE A 10 12.93 -5.70 -22.24
N GLU A 11 12.78 -5.79 -20.91
CA GLU A 11 12.87 -7.03 -20.15
C GLU A 11 11.58 -7.88 -20.23
N GLY A 12 10.53 -7.40 -20.90
CA GLY A 12 9.26 -8.12 -21.06
C GLY A 12 8.34 -8.14 -19.84
N TYR A 13 8.71 -7.44 -18.75
CA TYR A 13 7.85 -7.26 -17.58
C TYR A 13 6.64 -6.36 -17.84
N ILE A 14 6.72 -5.52 -18.86
CA ILE A 14 5.61 -4.71 -19.36
C ILE A 14 5.47 -4.98 -20.85
N ASN A 15 4.29 -5.42 -21.30
CA ASN A 15 4.02 -5.56 -22.73
C ASN A 15 3.45 -4.26 -23.32
N LEU A 16 3.07 -4.25 -24.60
CA LEU A 16 2.50 -3.08 -25.25
C LEU A 16 1.23 -2.55 -24.54
N TYR A 17 0.35 -3.43 -24.06
CA TYR A 17 -0.86 -3.03 -23.32
C TYR A 17 -0.51 -2.37 -21.99
N GLY A 18 0.46 -2.92 -21.27
CA GLY A 18 0.96 -2.32 -20.01
C GLY A 18 1.61 -0.96 -20.26
N LEU A 19 2.39 -0.82 -21.33
CA LEU A 19 3.03 0.44 -21.71
C LEU A 19 2.00 1.54 -22.04
N LEU A 20 0.98 1.20 -22.83
CA LEU A 20 -0.12 2.11 -23.15
C LEU A 20 -0.92 2.49 -21.90
N SER A 21 -1.20 1.51 -21.03
CA SER A 21 -1.91 1.73 -19.76
C SER A 21 -1.12 2.64 -18.82
N THR A 22 0.20 2.44 -18.71
CA THR A 22 1.10 3.33 -17.97
C THR A 22 1.08 4.74 -18.54
N GLY A 23 1.18 4.90 -19.87
CA GLY A 23 1.12 6.21 -20.52
C GLY A 23 -0.19 6.95 -20.22
N LEU A 24 -1.33 6.25 -20.36
CA LEU A 24 -2.65 6.80 -20.05
C LEU A 24 -2.77 7.19 -18.58
N TYR A 25 -2.28 6.34 -17.67
CA TYR A 25 -2.32 6.59 -16.23
C TYR A 25 -1.49 7.82 -15.82
N VAL A 26 -0.29 7.97 -16.39
CA VAL A 26 0.57 9.15 -16.16
C VAL A 26 -0.08 10.41 -16.72
N ALA A 27 -0.68 10.33 -17.91
CA ALA A 27 -1.42 11.45 -18.49
C ALA A 27 -2.61 11.86 -17.61
N LEU A 28 -3.39 10.88 -17.13
CA LEU A 28 -4.50 11.10 -16.21
C LEU A 28 -4.03 11.81 -14.92
N TYR A 29 -2.95 11.34 -14.30
CA TYR A 29 -2.35 12.00 -13.14
C TYR A 29 -1.96 13.45 -13.45
N HIS A 30 -1.30 13.67 -14.59
CA HIS A 30 -0.90 15.03 -15.00
C HIS A 30 -2.12 15.95 -15.15
N PHE A 31 -3.20 15.49 -15.80
CA PHE A 31 -4.42 16.28 -15.95
C PHE A 31 -5.09 16.57 -14.60
N VAL A 32 -5.15 15.59 -13.69
CA VAL A 32 -5.70 15.78 -12.35
C VAL A 32 -5.02 16.95 -11.62
N LEU A 33 -3.69 17.09 -11.76
CA LEU A 33 -2.94 18.16 -11.09
C LEU A 33 -3.11 19.54 -11.73
N HIS A 34 -3.36 19.62 -13.04
CA HIS A 34 -3.37 20.90 -13.78
C HIS A 34 -4.78 21.46 -14.01
N ILE A 35 -5.83 20.63 -13.91
CA ILE A 35 -7.21 21.08 -14.12
C ILE A 35 -7.71 21.92 -12.93
N LYS A 36 -8.01 23.19 -13.23
CA LYS A 36 -8.52 24.15 -12.23
C LYS A 36 -10.02 23.99 -11.95
N GLN A 37 -10.80 23.53 -12.93
CA GLN A 37 -12.25 23.36 -12.79
C GLN A 37 -12.57 22.25 -11.78
N THR A 38 -13.30 22.60 -10.71
CA THR A 38 -13.51 21.70 -9.55
C THR A 38 -14.26 20.42 -9.89
N ILE A 39 -15.31 20.49 -10.72
CA ILE A 39 -16.11 19.31 -11.09
C ILE A 39 -15.27 18.36 -11.95
N ILE A 40 -14.62 18.87 -12.99
CA ILE A 40 -13.75 18.06 -13.87
C ILE A 40 -12.60 17.45 -13.07
N ARG A 41 -11.96 18.24 -12.19
CA ARG A 41 -10.91 17.73 -11.31
C ARG A 41 -11.43 16.61 -10.41
N ALA A 42 -12.61 16.77 -9.80
CA ALA A 42 -13.20 15.73 -8.96
C ALA A 42 -13.46 14.43 -9.74
N ILE A 43 -14.00 14.53 -10.96
CA ILE A 43 -14.21 13.37 -11.84
C ILE A 43 -12.87 12.69 -12.16
N LEU A 44 -11.88 13.46 -12.63
CA LEU A 44 -10.56 12.91 -12.98
C LEU A 44 -9.85 12.31 -11.77
N SER A 45 -9.95 12.94 -10.59
CA SER A 45 -9.42 12.39 -9.33
C SER A 45 -10.05 11.05 -8.98
N THR A 46 -11.37 10.92 -9.15
CA THR A 46 -12.07 9.65 -8.93
C THR A 46 -11.59 8.59 -9.92
N VAL A 47 -11.53 8.92 -11.22
CA VAL A 47 -11.02 7.99 -12.25
C VAL A 47 -9.58 7.59 -11.96
N PHE A 48 -8.74 8.53 -11.54
CA PHE A 48 -7.35 8.27 -11.14
C PHE A 48 -7.27 7.29 -9.97
N ILE A 49 -7.99 7.53 -8.87
CA ILE A 49 -8.01 6.64 -7.70
C ILE A 49 -8.51 5.23 -8.05
N VAL A 50 -9.57 5.12 -8.86
CA VAL A 50 -10.10 3.82 -9.31
C VAL A 50 -9.07 3.11 -10.19
N SER A 51 -8.37 3.84 -11.06
CA SER A 51 -7.30 3.29 -11.91
C SER A 51 -6.11 2.83 -11.06
N SER A 52 -5.73 3.58 -10.02
CA SER A 52 -4.68 3.17 -9.07
C SER A 52 -5.07 1.89 -8.34
N LEU A 53 -6.34 1.74 -7.93
CA LEU A 53 -6.82 0.52 -7.30
C LEU A 53 -6.80 -0.67 -8.27
N ALA A 54 -7.24 -0.48 -9.51
CA ALA A 54 -7.19 -1.53 -10.54
C ALA A 54 -5.74 -1.99 -10.81
N LEU A 55 -4.77 -1.08 -10.85
CA LEU A 55 -3.34 -1.40 -10.96
C LEU A 55 -2.81 -2.12 -9.71
N ALA A 56 -3.17 -1.66 -8.51
CA ALA A 56 -2.75 -2.29 -7.26
C ALA A 56 -3.33 -3.70 -7.07
N LEU A 57 -4.49 -3.99 -7.67
CA LEU A 57 -5.16 -5.29 -7.67
C LEU A 57 -4.78 -6.17 -8.87
N HIS A 58 -3.85 -5.74 -9.74
CA HIS A 58 -3.43 -6.47 -10.94
C HIS A 58 -4.58 -6.73 -11.95
N TRP A 59 -5.62 -5.89 -11.95
CA TRP A 59 -6.77 -6.04 -12.86
C TRP A 59 -6.49 -5.51 -14.26
N VAL A 60 -5.44 -4.70 -14.42
CA VAL A 60 -5.05 -4.15 -15.71
C VAL A 60 -4.12 -5.14 -16.44
N PRO A 61 -4.42 -5.54 -17.67
CA PRO A 61 -3.58 -6.47 -18.40
C PRO A 61 -2.25 -5.80 -18.83
N GLY A 62 -1.24 -6.63 -19.05
CA GLY A 62 0.02 -6.22 -19.65
C GLY A 62 1.19 -5.99 -18.70
N PHE A 63 1.01 -6.33 -17.44
CA PHE A 63 2.08 -6.37 -16.43
C PHE A 63 2.45 -7.83 -16.13
N ASN A 64 3.61 -8.26 -16.61
CA ASN A 64 4.23 -9.53 -16.30
C ASN A 64 5.21 -9.32 -15.14
N ASN A 65 4.69 -9.15 -13.92
CA ASN A 65 5.48 -8.73 -12.78
C ASN A 65 6.67 -9.68 -12.49
N LEU A 66 7.82 -9.10 -12.17
CA LEU A 66 9.09 -9.83 -12.01
C LEU A 66 9.05 -10.76 -10.77
N PRO A 67 9.19 -12.09 -10.94
CA PRO A 67 9.30 -13.00 -9.81
C PRO A 67 10.69 -12.92 -9.16
N ILE A 68 10.73 -12.73 -7.85
CA ILE A 68 11.99 -12.63 -7.08
C ILE A 68 12.25 -13.90 -6.26
N ALA A 69 11.19 -14.51 -5.73
CA ALA A 69 11.22 -15.80 -5.06
C ALA A 69 9.98 -16.58 -5.49
N ILE A 70 10.13 -17.85 -5.87
CA ILE A 70 9.02 -18.67 -6.40
C ILE A 70 8.93 -19.96 -5.60
N ASN A 71 7.78 -20.19 -4.95
CA ASN A 71 7.48 -21.39 -4.17
C ASN A 71 8.58 -21.76 -3.16
N GLU A 72 9.17 -20.76 -2.52
CA GLU A 72 10.21 -20.95 -1.52
C GLU A 72 9.62 -21.42 -0.19
N HIS A 73 10.15 -22.51 0.37
CA HIS A 73 9.79 -22.99 1.70
C HIS A 73 10.81 -22.48 2.71
N ILE A 74 10.49 -21.38 3.41
CA ILE A 74 11.37 -20.78 4.41
C ILE A 74 11.64 -21.77 5.56
N THR A 75 10.62 -22.51 5.98
CA THR A 75 10.73 -23.63 6.93
C THR A 75 10.00 -24.86 6.38
N SER A 76 10.31 -26.03 6.94
CA SER A 76 9.72 -27.31 6.51
C SER A 76 8.21 -27.39 6.76
N ASP A 77 7.71 -26.62 7.73
CA ASP A 77 6.31 -26.49 8.12
C ASP A 77 5.61 -25.27 7.47
N ALA A 78 6.34 -24.40 6.75
CA ALA A 78 5.76 -23.23 6.11
C ALA A 78 5.11 -23.56 4.77
N ILE A 79 4.00 -22.87 4.48
CA ILE A 79 3.43 -22.80 3.14
C ILE A 79 4.44 -22.21 2.16
N ALA A 80 4.35 -22.62 0.89
CA ALA A 80 5.20 -22.11 -0.17
C ALA A 80 5.01 -20.60 -0.33
N PHE A 81 6.11 -19.85 -0.22
CA PHE A 81 6.13 -18.40 -0.32
C PHE A 81 6.58 -17.96 -1.70
N THR A 82 5.86 -16.99 -2.29
CA THR A 82 6.22 -16.40 -3.58
C THR A 82 6.22 -14.88 -3.47
N LEU A 83 7.28 -14.25 -3.97
CA LEU A 83 7.47 -12.80 -3.94
C LEU A 83 7.60 -12.27 -5.37
N TYR A 84 6.75 -11.30 -5.71
CA TYR A 84 6.80 -10.59 -6.97
C TYR A 84 7.14 -9.10 -6.75
N ALA A 85 8.05 -8.58 -7.56
CA ALA A 85 8.25 -7.14 -7.74
C ALA A 85 7.15 -6.60 -8.67
N ASN A 86 6.01 -6.26 -8.07
CA ASN A 86 4.80 -5.86 -8.78
C ASN A 86 4.85 -4.40 -9.29
N PHE A 87 5.25 -4.22 -10.55
CA PHE A 87 5.51 -2.90 -11.13
C PHE A 87 4.27 -1.99 -11.12
N ASP A 88 3.12 -2.53 -11.51
CA ASP A 88 1.83 -1.86 -11.51
C ASP A 88 1.42 -1.37 -10.11
N LYS A 89 1.55 -2.21 -9.09
CA LYS A 89 1.27 -1.83 -7.69
C LYS A 89 2.23 -0.75 -7.21
N ALA A 90 3.53 -0.87 -7.50
CA ALA A 90 4.53 0.14 -7.15
C ALA A 90 4.20 1.50 -7.78
N MET A 91 3.85 1.50 -9.07
CA MET A 91 3.44 2.70 -9.80
C MET A 91 2.17 3.31 -9.20
N ALA A 92 1.16 2.50 -8.89
CA ALA A 92 -0.06 2.96 -8.25
C ALA A 92 0.24 3.65 -6.91
N GLY A 93 1.02 3.01 -6.05
CA GLY A 93 1.39 3.55 -4.74
C GLY A 93 2.18 4.86 -4.83
N LEU A 94 3.20 4.91 -5.69
CA LEU A 94 4.02 6.11 -5.86
C LEU A 94 3.19 7.32 -6.31
N PHE A 95 2.31 7.12 -7.29
CA PHE A 95 1.48 8.21 -7.84
C PHE A 95 0.37 8.62 -6.87
N LEU A 96 -0.22 7.69 -6.11
CA LEU A 96 -1.17 8.03 -5.04
C LEU A 96 -0.48 8.82 -3.93
N CYS A 97 0.71 8.39 -3.47
CA CYS A 97 1.50 9.15 -2.51
C CYS A 97 1.78 10.56 -2.99
N ALA A 98 2.26 10.71 -4.23
CA ALA A 98 2.52 12.02 -4.83
C ALA A 98 1.24 12.87 -4.91
N TYR A 99 0.13 12.28 -5.37
CA TYR A 99 -1.16 12.95 -5.45
C TYR A 99 -1.64 13.45 -4.08
N PHE A 100 -1.62 12.61 -3.03
CA PHE A 100 -2.03 13.05 -1.71
C PHE A 100 -1.09 14.10 -1.15
N TYR A 101 0.23 13.93 -1.30
CA TYR A 101 1.21 14.91 -0.83
C TYR A 101 1.02 16.28 -1.49
N SER A 102 0.77 16.34 -2.79
CA SER A 102 0.49 17.59 -3.51
C SER A 102 -0.81 18.28 -3.08
N ASN A 103 -1.76 17.54 -2.48
CA ASN A 103 -3.04 18.06 -2.01
C ASN A 103 -3.08 18.37 -0.51
N ILE A 104 -2.03 18.02 0.25
CA ILE A 104 -1.91 18.43 1.65
C ILE A 104 -1.72 19.94 1.68
N LYS A 105 -2.73 20.68 2.13
CA LYS A 105 -2.53 22.06 2.54
C LYS A 105 -1.54 22.04 3.70
N PRO A 106 -0.48 22.87 3.73
CA PRO A 106 0.42 22.93 4.86
C PRO A 106 -0.42 23.25 6.10
N LEU A 107 -0.64 22.24 6.94
CA LEU A 107 -1.12 22.46 8.29
C LEU A 107 -0.08 23.38 8.91
N LYS A 108 -0.50 24.58 9.34
CA LYS A 108 0.31 25.38 10.25
C LYS A 108 0.63 24.44 11.40
N ALA A 109 1.88 24.00 11.47
CA ALA A 109 2.33 23.12 12.52
C ALA A 109 2.25 23.96 13.80
N GLU A 110 1.16 23.83 14.55
CA GLU A 110 1.21 24.14 15.97
C GLU A 110 2.16 23.10 16.57
N SER A 111 3.44 23.48 16.60
CA SER A 111 4.49 22.78 17.31
C SER A 111 4.20 22.88 18.81
N LYS A 112 3.19 22.15 19.30
CA LYS A 112 3.19 21.71 20.68
C LYS A 112 4.25 20.63 20.78
N LYS A 113 5.48 21.09 21.01
CA LYS A 113 6.66 20.30 21.31
C LYS A 113 6.42 19.65 22.67
N THR A 114 5.67 18.54 22.70
CA THR A 114 5.52 17.74 23.91
C THR A 114 6.83 16.98 24.09
N THR A 115 7.72 17.53 24.91
CA THR A 115 8.97 16.92 25.36
C THR A 115 8.68 15.78 26.33
N SER A 116 7.97 14.75 25.85
CA SER A 116 7.83 13.47 26.54
C SER A 116 8.93 12.54 26.02
N LEU A 117 9.68 11.90 26.93
CA LEU A 117 10.69 10.90 26.57
C LEU A 117 10.10 9.73 25.76
N ILE A 118 8.78 9.53 25.83
CA ILE A 118 8.03 8.58 25.01
C ILE A 118 7.20 9.35 23.97
N ASN A 119 7.55 9.19 22.70
CA ASN A 119 6.71 9.63 21.59
C ASN A 119 5.51 8.67 21.52
N PRO A 120 4.26 9.13 21.77
CA PRO A 120 3.08 8.26 21.78
C PRO A 120 2.92 7.39 20.51
N PRO A 121 3.28 7.85 19.29
CA PRO A 121 3.25 7.00 18.09
C PRO A 121 4.18 5.79 18.15
N ILE A 122 5.39 5.95 18.72
CA ILE A 122 6.36 4.85 18.81
C ILE A 122 5.84 3.77 19.75
N LEU A 123 5.26 4.18 20.87
CA LEU A 123 4.69 3.24 21.83
C LEU A 123 3.54 2.45 21.20
N ILE A 124 2.65 3.11 20.45
CA ILE A 124 1.55 2.44 19.72
C ILE A 124 2.10 1.43 18.69
N ILE A 125 3.14 1.79 17.94
CA ILE A 125 3.76 0.88 16.96
C ILE A 125 4.31 -0.35 17.67
N ILE A 126 5.11 -0.17 18.72
CA ILE A 126 5.72 -1.27 19.47
C ILE A 126 4.64 -2.16 20.09
N THR A 127 3.64 -1.58 20.76
CA THR A 127 2.57 -2.36 21.37
C THR A 127 1.76 -3.12 20.34
N THR A 128 1.49 -2.54 19.17
CA THR A 128 0.76 -3.21 18.08
C THR A 128 1.55 -4.39 17.52
N ILE A 129 2.86 -4.21 17.28
CA ILE A 129 3.74 -5.29 16.81
C ILE A 129 3.77 -6.44 17.82
N LEU A 130 4.01 -6.12 19.10
CA LEU A 130 4.08 -7.12 20.16
C LEU A 130 2.74 -7.84 20.36
N ALA A 131 1.62 -7.11 20.35
CA ALA A 131 0.29 -7.68 20.49
C ALA A 131 -0.05 -8.61 19.32
N ALA A 132 0.25 -8.20 18.08
CA ALA A 132 0.00 -9.03 16.89
C ALA A 132 0.84 -10.31 16.89
N LEU A 133 2.15 -10.21 17.19
CA LEU A 133 3.03 -11.37 17.29
C LEU A 133 2.61 -12.33 18.41
N THR A 134 2.27 -11.78 19.58
CA THR A 134 1.81 -12.60 20.72
C THR A 134 0.50 -13.31 20.40
N ALA A 135 -0.46 -12.62 19.77
CA ALA A 135 -1.71 -13.23 19.35
C ALA A 135 -1.48 -14.36 18.32
N ALA A 136 -0.60 -14.14 17.34
CA ALA A 136 -0.27 -15.16 16.34
C ALA A 136 0.38 -16.41 16.96
N LEU A 137 1.27 -16.23 17.95
CA LEU A 137 1.88 -17.33 18.71
C LEU A 137 0.84 -18.08 19.56
N MET A 138 -0.02 -17.37 20.29
CA MET A 138 -1.05 -17.98 21.15
C MET A 138 -2.12 -18.75 20.36
N LEU A 139 -2.43 -18.28 19.15
CA LEU A 139 -3.36 -18.95 18.24
C LEU A 139 -2.70 -20.11 17.45
N GLY A 140 -1.40 -20.36 17.64
CA GLY A 140 -0.67 -21.39 16.92
C GLY A 140 -0.51 -21.12 15.41
N LEU A 141 -0.74 -19.88 14.96
CA LEU A 141 -0.62 -19.50 13.55
C LEU A 141 0.84 -19.38 13.10
N VAL A 142 1.76 -19.16 14.05
CA VAL A 142 3.19 -19.00 13.80
C VAL A 142 3.97 -19.83 14.82
N SER A 143 4.97 -20.58 14.34
CA SER A 143 5.98 -21.22 15.17
C SER A 143 7.24 -20.33 15.22
N PHE A 144 7.88 -20.21 16.38
CA PHE A 144 9.14 -19.45 16.46
C PHE A 144 10.28 -20.26 15.85
N ASN A 145 10.62 -19.96 14.60
CA ASN A 145 11.70 -20.58 13.84
C ASN A 145 12.46 -19.52 13.04
N PRO A 146 13.29 -18.68 13.70
CA PRO A 146 13.94 -17.55 13.05
C PRO A 146 14.89 -18.02 11.95
N LYS A 147 14.60 -17.64 10.72
CA LYS A 147 15.44 -17.88 9.54
C LYS A 147 15.51 -16.64 8.68
N VAL A 148 16.67 -16.41 8.09
CA VAL A 148 16.89 -15.30 7.16
C VAL A 148 17.05 -15.90 5.76
N PRO A 149 16.05 -15.72 4.87
CA PRO A 149 16.16 -16.22 3.50
C PRO A 149 17.16 -15.38 2.70
N ASP A 150 17.75 -15.95 1.64
CA ASP A 150 18.74 -15.24 0.81
C ASP A 150 18.17 -13.98 0.14
N PHE A 151 16.85 -13.96 -0.10
CA PHE A 151 16.13 -12.83 -0.68
C PHE A 151 15.62 -11.81 0.36
N TRP A 152 16.03 -11.87 1.65
CA TRP A 152 15.49 -11.02 2.73
C TRP A 152 15.54 -9.52 2.42
N LEU A 153 16.63 -9.04 1.79
CA LEU A 153 16.78 -7.63 1.48
C LEU A 153 15.78 -7.19 0.39
N ALA A 154 15.61 -8.02 -0.64
CA ALA A 154 14.60 -7.80 -1.67
C ALA A 154 13.19 -7.90 -1.09
N PHE A 155 12.93 -8.83 -0.17
CA PHE A 155 11.67 -8.93 0.56
C PHE A 155 11.33 -7.63 1.30
N ILE A 156 12.26 -7.08 2.07
CA ILE A 156 12.04 -5.81 2.78
C ILE A 156 11.81 -4.67 1.79
N ALA A 157 12.65 -4.54 0.77
CA ALA A 157 12.56 -3.44 -0.19
C ALA A 157 11.23 -3.48 -0.97
N ILE A 158 10.82 -4.66 -1.44
CA ILE A 158 9.59 -4.84 -2.21
C ILE A 158 8.37 -4.61 -1.32
N ASN A 159 8.31 -5.22 -0.14
CA ASN A 159 7.17 -5.00 0.74
C ASN A 159 7.08 -3.53 1.16
N LEU A 160 8.19 -2.88 1.48
CA LEU A 160 8.15 -1.48 1.91
C LEU A 160 7.73 -0.54 0.76
N LEU A 161 8.35 -0.68 -0.42
CA LEU A 161 8.17 0.28 -1.53
C LEU A 161 7.00 -0.04 -2.47
N PHE A 162 6.65 -1.31 -2.62
CA PHE A 162 5.62 -1.75 -3.58
C PHE A 162 4.31 -2.00 -2.85
N THR A 163 4.35 -2.69 -1.70
CA THR A 163 3.15 -3.05 -0.95
C THR A 163 2.74 -1.95 0.03
N CYS A 164 3.59 -1.64 1.02
CA CYS A 164 3.25 -0.73 2.10
C CYS A 164 3.00 0.69 1.61
N VAL A 165 3.80 1.23 0.67
CA VAL A 165 3.55 2.56 0.09
C VAL A 165 2.16 2.64 -0.57
N ALA A 166 1.78 1.63 -1.34
CA ALA A 166 0.47 1.60 -2.00
C ALA A 166 -0.67 1.49 -0.99
N GLU A 167 -0.53 0.61 0.00
CA GLU A 167 -1.51 0.44 1.07
C GLU A 167 -1.65 1.69 1.93
N GLU A 168 -0.55 2.27 2.40
CA GLU A 168 -0.57 3.47 3.22
C GLU A 168 -1.20 4.66 2.47
N ALA A 169 -0.91 4.80 1.18
CA ALA A 169 -1.54 5.83 0.35
C ALA A 169 -3.06 5.63 0.22
N LEU A 170 -3.51 4.40 0.02
CA LEU A 170 -4.94 4.08 -0.11
C LEU A 170 -5.69 4.15 1.23
N PHE A 171 -5.19 3.47 2.25
CA PHE A 171 -5.89 3.35 3.52
C PHE A 171 -5.73 4.61 4.38
N ARG A 172 -4.50 5.08 4.59
CA ARG A 172 -4.27 6.28 5.43
C ARG A 172 -4.41 7.57 4.65
N GLY A 173 -3.82 7.63 3.45
CA GLY A 173 -3.85 8.81 2.60
C GLY A 173 -5.26 9.16 2.12
N LEU A 174 -5.99 8.21 1.53
CA LEU A 174 -7.34 8.42 1.03
C LEU A 174 -8.43 8.16 2.07
N LEU A 175 -8.60 6.90 2.48
CA LEU A 175 -9.79 6.44 3.20
C LEU A 175 -9.90 7.08 4.59
N GLN A 176 -8.84 6.99 5.40
CA GLN A 176 -8.81 7.57 6.74
C GLN A 176 -8.94 9.09 6.71
N THR A 177 -8.30 9.77 5.74
CA THR A 177 -8.44 11.23 5.59
C THR A 177 -9.88 11.61 5.26
N LYS A 178 -10.53 10.91 4.32
CA LYS A 178 -11.93 11.15 3.96
C LYS A 178 -12.87 10.88 5.13
N LEU A 179 -12.69 9.76 5.84
CA LEU A 179 -13.47 9.45 7.04
C LEU A 179 -13.27 10.51 8.13
N SER A 180 -12.04 10.96 8.35
CA SER A 180 -11.74 12.04 9.31
C SER A 180 -12.39 13.38 8.93
N GLN A 181 -12.55 13.67 7.64
CA GLN A 181 -13.25 14.87 7.17
C GLN A 181 -14.76 14.79 7.37
N ILE A 182 -15.33 13.58 7.27
CA ILE A 182 -16.77 13.34 7.49
C ILE A 182 -17.08 13.30 8.99
N ILE A 183 -16.23 12.65 9.78
CA ILE A 183 -16.38 12.51 11.23
C ILE A 183 -15.85 13.77 11.92
N THR A 184 -16.72 14.77 12.00
CA THR A 184 -16.38 16.13 12.44
C THR A 184 -16.11 16.28 13.96
N PRO A 185 -16.76 15.53 14.88
CA PRO A 185 -16.52 15.71 16.31
C PRO A 185 -15.19 15.12 16.76
N THR A 186 -14.38 15.90 17.49
CA THR A 186 -13.12 15.44 18.10
C THR A 186 -13.30 14.23 19.01
N ARG A 187 -14.45 14.11 19.69
CA ARG A 187 -14.81 12.93 20.50
C ARG A 187 -14.92 11.65 19.67
N LEU A 188 -15.25 11.77 18.39
CA LEU A 188 -15.41 10.66 17.46
C LEU A 188 -14.16 10.45 16.58
N ALA A 189 -13.07 11.19 16.79
CA ALA A 189 -11.89 11.14 15.94
C ALA A 189 -11.24 9.74 15.86
N ILE A 190 -11.44 8.89 16.88
CA ILE A 190 -10.94 7.50 16.89
C ILE A 190 -11.69 6.58 15.91
N PHE A 191 -12.92 6.93 15.50
CA PHE A 191 -13.68 6.07 14.59
C PHE A 191 -13.07 6.00 13.19
N ALA A 192 -12.49 7.09 12.67
CA ALA A 192 -11.83 7.08 11.37
C ALA A 192 -10.69 6.05 11.26
N PRO A 193 -9.67 6.02 12.16
CA PRO A 193 -8.63 5.00 12.12
C PRO A 193 -9.16 3.60 12.45
N VAL A 194 -10.14 3.45 13.36
CA VAL A 194 -10.72 2.12 13.68
C VAL A 194 -11.45 1.52 12.48
N ILE A 195 -12.30 2.30 11.80
CA ILE A 195 -13.02 1.86 10.61
C ILE A 195 -12.03 1.54 9.49
N THR A 196 -11.02 2.39 9.29
CA THR A 196 -9.98 2.16 8.27
C THR A 196 -9.22 0.86 8.56
N ALA A 197 -8.81 0.61 9.80
CA ALA A 197 -8.14 -0.63 10.19
C ALA A 197 -9.03 -1.86 10.01
N GLY A 198 -10.34 -1.76 10.29
CA GLY A 198 -11.30 -2.83 10.03
C GLY A 198 -11.43 -3.15 8.54
N ILE A 199 -11.53 -2.13 7.68
CA ILE A 199 -11.59 -2.31 6.23
C ILE A 199 -10.28 -2.91 5.70
N PHE A 200 -9.13 -2.45 6.20
CA PHE A 200 -7.82 -3.02 5.87
C PHE A 200 -7.74 -4.51 6.21
N ALA A 201 -8.18 -4.90 7.41
CA ALA A 201 -8.19 -6.29 7.84
C ALA A 201 -9.12 -7.16 6.98
N LEU A 202 -10.30 -6.66 6.62
CA LEU A 202 -11.23 -7.37 5.73
C LEU A 202 -10.66 -7.57 4.32
N ALA A 203 -10.00 -6.56 3.76
CA ALA A 203 -9.36 -6.65 2.45
C ALA A 203 -8.27 -7.73 2.41
N HIS A 204 -7.47 -7.84 3.47
CA HIS A 204 -6.44 -8.88 3.58
C HIS A 204 -7.01 -10.26 3.83
N PHE A 205 -8.07 -10.37 4.64
CA PHE A 205 -8.76 -11.64 4.84
C PHE A 205 -9.35 -12.20 3.54
N ALA A 206 -9.94 -11.33 2.69
CA ALA A 206 -10.47 -11.72 1.39
C ALA A 206 -9.38 -12.06 0.36
N GLY A 207 -8.22 -11.38 0.41
CA GLY A 207 -7.08 -11.65 -0.46
C GLY A 207 -6.34 -12.95 -0.12
N HIS A 208 -6.38 -13.36 1.15
CA HIS A 208 -5.81 -14.62 1.63
C HIS A 208 -6.89 -15.71 1.53
N GLY A 209 -7.20 -16.18 0.32
CA GLY A 209 -8.16 -17.27 0.12
C GLY A 209 -7.93 -18.42 1.11
N LYS A 210 -9.01 -18.83 1.82
CA LYS A 210 -9.08 -19.89 2.84
C LYS A 210 -7.73 -20.20 3.53
N ILE A 211 -7.50 -19.56 4.67
CA ILE A 211 -6.68 -20.16 5.74
C ILE A 211 -7.41 -21.44 6.15
N ILE A 212 -7.08 -22.57 5.52
CA ILE A 212 -7.52 -23.88 5.99
C ILE A 212 -6.69 -24.16 7.23
N ILE A 213 -7.28 -23.83 8.37
CA ILE A 213 -6.85 -24.36 9.67
C ILE A 213 -7.29 -25.82 9.65
N ASN A 214 -6.34 -26.73 9.40
CA ASN A 214 -6.49 -28.15 9.72
C ASN A 214 -6.07 -28.37 11.17
#